data_AF-A0A2G8SQM1-F1
#
_entry.id   AF-A0A2G8SQM1-F1
#
_cell.length_a   1.000
_cell.length_b   1.000
_cell.length_c   1.000
_cell.angle_alpha   90.00
_cell.angle_beta   90.00
_cell.angle_gamma   90.00
#
_symmetry.space_group_name_H-M   'P 1'
#
loop_
_entity.id
_entity.type
_entity.pdbx_description
1 polymer ?
#
loop_
_entity_poly.entity_id
_entity_poly.type
_entity_poly.pdbx_seq_one_letter_code
_entity_poly.pdbx_strand_id
1 'polypeptide(L)'
;MDVFSTLSSGGYSLAGTTVINTVDMHTGGEPTRIIVKGYPSLEGNTLLEKRTYAREKLDGLRQRLMREPRGHKEMYGAILVPQTEKTRSGDADIGILFCHNEGYSTMCGHATIALGRFLVDTQDEAIFPRRQQIVCDPVKRECMVRLHAPCGVVDVTVPTLQDGGRVQSDPEREVHFISVRSFASATGVVIEVPEELLWPELRDTGRRAVEVDLAYGGAFYVVVEEQQLGFGRVREGEVDLKRLDAATAAVKQLVGAKKELFQGHGLEHDLEYLYGVIVVEKEEGEVGLGGLEGRLGVCFFADQQVDRSPTGSGVSARVALARAKGLLGERERVRFDSPLSARVGCEAGAFVGSGVGAERPQPDPALLNTDPPTADNIADDAAKVNIVSPDFKQDPATETSTQDVPSGAPIPSGGRRRRYIDEVEREGFYVGNLAKQYLLHPGVAGGLIGLINLGLVSGAAYKFYNDPHLRRDTRAIVSAVAGALTLLSAEGYAAEKYRETPRGQREAEKVKREGAAIYRTAREHVLRPGVLGGLLGVLNAGVLGAVGYLSYTNWDRPTWDRRIVSAVSVGLLTLWGSEGYIAERYRSTHH
;
A
#
# COMPACT_ATOMS: atom_id res chain seq x y z
N MET A 1 4.11 9.51 -29.59
CA MET A 1 2.83 8.87 -29.97
C MET A 1 1.74 9.56 -29.17
N ASP A 2 0.69 10.08 -29.80
CA ASP A 2 -0.44 10.69 -29.09
C ASP A 2 -1.21 9.61 -28.32
N VAL A 3 -1.04 9.58 -27.00
CA VAL A 3 -1.67 8.62 -26.06
C VAL A 3 -3.19 8.61 -26.19
N PHE A 4 -3.78 9.72 -26.63
CA PHE A 4 -5.22 9.84 -26.77
C PHE A 4 -5.76 9.12 -28.01
N SER A 5 -5.01 9.14 -29.11
CA SER A 5 -5.44 8.54 -30.39
C SER A 5 -5.72 7.03 -30.29
N THR A 6 -5.07 6.34 -29.35
CA THR A 6 -5.22 4.89 -29.10
C THR A 6 -6.38 4.52 -28.16
N LEU A 7 -6.99 5.46 -27.44
CA LEU A 7 -8.10 5.18 -26.50
C LEU A 7 -9.46 4.96 -27.21
N SER A 8 -9.57 5.34 -28.49
CA SER A 8 -10.83 5.51 -29.21
C SER A 8 -11.48 4.22 -29.75
N SER A 9 -10.82 3.05 -29.65
CA SER A 9 -11.20 1.86 -30.48
C SER A 9 -11.73 0.65 -29.71
N GLY A 10 -11.79 0.67 -28.38
CA GLY A 10 -12.07 -0.51 -27.55
C GLY A 10 -13.43 -0.53 -26.85
N GLY A 11 -14.54 -0.54 -27.60
CA GLY A 11 -15.89 -0.63 -27.01
C GLY A 11 -16.32 -2.07 -26.69
N TYR A 12 -15.78 -2.70 -25.63
CA TYR A 12 -16.33 -3.95 -25.10
C TYR A 12 -17.27 -3.67 -23.93
N SER A 13 -18.58 -3.84 -24.15
CA SER A 13 -19.58 -3.82 -23.07
C SER A 13 -20.32 -5.15 -23.06
N LEU A 14 -20.02 -6.03 -22.10
CA LEU A 14 -20.93 -7.10 -21.72
C LEU A 14 -22.08 -6.46 -20.93
N ALA A 15 -23.33 -6.73 -21.33
CA ALA A 15 -24.51 -6.20 -20.64
C ALA A 15 -24.42 -6.50 -19.13
N GLY A 16 -24.58 -5.46 -18.30
CA GLY A 16 -24.48 -5.57 -16.84
C GLY A 16 -23.07 -5.48 -16.24
N THR A 17 -22.03 -5.14 -17.03
CA THR A 17 -20.66 -4.96 -16.51
C THR A 17 -20.23 -3.49 -16.45
N THR A 18 -19.65 -3.08 -15.31
CA THR A 18 -19.04 -1.75 -15.15
C THR A 18 -17.63 -1.75 -15.75
N VAL A 19 -17.47 -1.12 -16.91
CA VAL A 19 -16.17 -0.90 -17.56
C VAL A 19 -15.48 0.29 -16.90
N ILE A 20 -14.23 0.09 -16.47
CA ILE A 20 -13.34 1.17 -16.01
C ILE A 20 -12.24 1.33 -17.06
N ASN A 21 -12.13 2.53 -17.63
CA ASN A 21 -11.07 2.86 -18.57
C ASN A 21 -9.91 3.47 -17.81
N THR A 22 -8.70 3.03 -18.15
CA THR A 22 -7.48 3.55 -17.57
C THR A 22 -6.45 3.89 -18.63
N VAL A 23 -5.55 4.80 -18.29
CA VAL A 23 -4.30 5.05 -19.02
C VAL A 23 -3.17 4.65 -18.08
N ASP A 24 -2.40 3.66 -18.48
CA ASP A 24 -1.26 3.20 -17.69
C ASP A 24 0.00 3.91 -18.20
N MET A 25 0.67 4.63 -17.31
CA MET A 25 1.94 5.31 -17.55
C MET A 25 3.00 4.78 -16.58
N HIS A 26 4.25 5.21 -16.72
CA HIS A 26 5.25 5.02 -15.70
C HIS A 26 6.17 6.25 -15.61
N THR A 27 6.81 6.46 -14.46
CA THR A 27 7.83 7.50 -14.26
C THR A 27 8.95 6.90 -13.44
N GLY A 28 10.19 6.94 -13.95
CA GLY A 28 11.32 6.24 -13.31
C GLY A 28 11.11 4.72 -13.14
N GLY A 29 10.25 4.12 -13.96
CA GLY A 29 9.87 2.70 -13.88
C GLY A 29 8.74 2.39 -12.91
N GLU A 30 8.28 3.34 -12.09
CA GLU A 30 7.14 3.14 -11.19
C GLU A 30 5.83 3.38 -11.97
N PRO A 31 4.87 2.42 -11.95
CA PRO A 31 3.66 2.50 -12.75
C PRO A 31 2.65 3.50 -12.18
N THR A 32 1.89 4.17 -13.04
CA THR A 32 0.74 4.99 -12.65
C THR A 32 -0.44 4.63 -13.54
N ARG A 33 -1.42 3.92 -12.98
CA ARG A 33 -2.71 3.66 -13.60
C ARG A 33 -3.65 4.84 -13.37
N ILE A 34 -3.86 5.66 -14.39
CA ILE A 34 -4.76 6.82 -14.34
C ILE A 34 -6.17 6.37 -14.69
N ILE A 35 -7.12 6.51 -13.77
CA ILE A 35 -8.51 6.15 -13.99
C ILE A 35 -9.23 7.32 -14.66
N VAL A 36 -9.59 7.14 -15.92
CA VAL A 36 -10.16 8.21 -16.76
C VAL A 36 -11.67 8.14 -16.92
N LYS A 37 -12.28 6.95 -16.80
CA LYS A 37 -13.74 6.78 -16.91
C LYS A 37 -14.21 5.54 -16.16
N GLY A 38 -15.45 5.56 -15.68
CA GLY A 38 -16.11 4.41 -15.06
C GLY A 38 -15.88 4.26 -13.55
N TYR A 39 -15.12 5.17 -12.93
CA TYR A 39 -15.09 5.28 -11.47
C TYR A 39 -16.38 5.94 -10.96
N PRO A 40 -17.03 5.42 -9.91
CA PRO A 40 -18.22 6.04 -9.35
C PRO A 40 -17.95 7.45 -8.83
N SER A 41 -18.99 8.28 -8.80
CA SER A 41 -18.92 9.60 -8.17
C SER A 41 -18.57 9.47 -6.68
N LEU A 42 -17.70 10.37 -6.22
CA LEU A 42 -17.25 10.45 -4.83
C LEU A 42 -18.09 11.45 -4.05
N GLU A 43 -18.66 11.03 -2.94
CA GLU A 43 -19.38 11.90 -2.00
C GLU A 43 -18.39 12.66 -1.10
N GLY A 44 -18.78 13.85 -0.64
CA GLY A 44 -17.95 14.75 0.18
C GLY A 44 -17.73 16.11 -0.47
N ASN A 45 -17.63 17.14 0.36
CA ASN A 45 -17.38 18.54 -0.01
C ASN A 45 -15.88 18.82 -0.20
N THR A 46 -15.03 18.17 0.60
CA THR A 46 -13.56 18.29 0.53
C THR A 46 -12.94 17.06 -0.15
N LEU A 47 -11.70 17.19 -0.63
CA LEU A 47 -10.98 16.07 -1.23
C LEU A 47 -10.68 14.98 -0.18
N LEU A 48 -10.45 15.36 1.08
CA LEU A 48 -10.26 14.42 2.19
C LEU A 48 -11.55 13.67 2.55
N GLU A 49 -12.71 14.32 2.54
CA GLU A 49 -14.00 13.63 2.68
C GLU A 49 -14.22 12.64 1.54
N LYS A 50 -13.89 13.04 0.30
CA LYS A 50 -13.95 12.14 -0.87
C LYS A 50 -12.99 10.95 -0.76
N ARG A 51 -11.78 11.16 -0.22
CA ARG A 51 -10.82 10.08 0.09
C ARG A 51 -11.40 9.11 1.10
N THR A 52 -12.03 9.63 2.16
CA THR A 52 -12.70 8.84 3.19
C THR A 52 -13.85 8.02 2.60
N TYR A 53 -14.71 8.64 1.79
CA TYR A 53 -15.78 7.94 1.08
C TYR A 53 -15.24 6.82 0.18
N ALA A 54 -14.19 7.09 -0.60
CA ALA A 54 -13.56 6.10 -1.46
C ALA A 54 -13.03 4.91 -0.64
N ARG A 55 -12.34 5.18 0.47
CA ARG A 55 -11.82 4.18 1.40
C ARG A 55 -12.92 3.32 2.03
N GLU A 56 -14.02 3.93 2.46
CA GLU A 56 -15.06 3.23 3.21
C GLU A 56 -16.08 2.50 2.32
N LYS A 57 -16.35 3.03 1.13
CA LYS A 57 -17.44 2.54 0.26
C LYS A 57 -16.95 1.90 -1.03
N LEU A 58 -15.75 2.27 -1.51
CA LEU A 58 -15.26 1.90 -2.85
C LEU A 58 -13.92 1.15 -2.82
N ASP A 59 -13.41 0.72 -1.66
CA ASP A 59 -12.12 0.01 -1.60
C ASP A 59 -12.10 -1.27 -2.44
N GLY A 60 -13.25 -1.93 -2.62
CA GLY A 60 -13.37 -3.07 -3.53
C GLY A 60 -12.97 -2.74 -4.99
N LEU A 61 -13.21 -1.50 -5.44
CA LEU A 61 -12.75 -1.04 -6.75
C LEU A 61 -11.25 -0.80 -6.78
N ARG A 62 -10.68 -0.20 -5.73
CA ARG A 62 -9.23 -0.05 -5.60
C ARG A 62 -8.55 -1.41 -5.65
N GLN A 63 -9.00 -2.37 -4.82
CA GLN A 63 -8.46 -3.73 -4.82
C GLN A 63 -8.52 -4.35 -6.22
N ARG A 64 -9.66 -4.23 -6.91
CA ARG A 64 -9.85 -4.74 -8.27
C ARG A 64 -8.89 -4.13 -9.30
N LEU A 65 -8.52 -2.85 -9.13
CA LEU A 65 -7.67 -2.10 -10.04
C LEU A 65 -6.17 -2.28 -9.73
N MET A 66 -5.81 -2.41 -8.45
CA MET A 66 -4.42 -2.45 -7.99
C MET A 66 -3.89 -3.89 -7.85
N ARG A 67 -4.72 -4.85 -7.43
CA ARG A 67 -4.28 -6.22 -7.17
C ARG A 67 -4.37 -7.11 -8.40
N GLU A 68 -3.71 -8.26 -8.31
CA GLU A 68 -3.85 -9.32 -9.30
C GLU A 68 -5.31 -9.77 -9.44
N PRO A 69 -5.76 -10.13 -10.66
CA PRO A 69 -4.95 -10.33 -11.87
C PRO A 69 -4.78 -9.08 -12.76
N ARG A 70 -5.34 -7.92 -12.39
CA ARG A 70 -5.32 -6.72 -13.26
C ARG A 70 -4.15 -5.79 -12.99
N GLY A 71 -3.73 -5.71 -11.74
CA GLY A 71 -2.49 -5.08 -11.33
C GLY A 71 -1.52 -6.12 -10.80
N HIS A 72 -0.71 -5.72 -9.82
CA HIS A 72 0.28 -6.54 -9.16
C HIS A 72 0.59 -5.91 -7.79
N LYS A 73 1.38 -6.58 -6.93
CA LYS A 73 1.79 -6.07 -5.59
C LYS A 73 2.26 -4.61 -5.63
N GLU A 74 2.84 -4.25 -6.76
CA GLU A 74 3.64 -3.07 -7.01
C GLU A 74 2.93 -2.00 -7.89
N MET A 75 1.60 -2.12 -8.06
CA MET A 75 0.81 -1.20 -8.88
C MET A 75 0.42 0.06 -8.10
N TYR A 76 0.48 1.21 -8.76
CA TYR A 76 0.03 2.50 -8.23
C TYR A 76 -1.05 3.11 -9.14
N GLY A 77 -2.00 3.85 -8.56
CA GLY A 77 -3.14 4.41 -9.27
C GLY A 77 -3.43 5.87 -8.93
N ALA A 78 -4.08 6.55 -9.87
CA ALA A 78 -4.54 7.93 -9.72
C ALA A 78 -5.98 8.07 -10.22
N ILE A 79 -6.89 8.51 -9.35
CA ILE A 79 -8.29 8.75 -9.65
C ILE A 79 -8.47 10.26 -9.86
N LEU A 80 -8.96 10.64 -11.04
CA LEU A 80 -9.26 12.03 -11.35
C LEU A 80 -10.54 12.46 -10.62
N VAL A 81 -10.48 13.61 -9.95
CA VAL A 81 -11.58 14.21 -9.19
C VAL A 81 -11.82 15.63 -9.71
N PRO A 82 -12.70 15.80 -10.71
CA PRO A 82 -12.89 17.10 -11.37
C PRO A 82 -13.38 18.22 -10.45
N GLN A 83 -14.06 17.87 -9.35
CA GLN A 83 -14.63 18.82 -8.40
C GLN A 83 -14.13 18.57 -6.98
N THR A 84 -13.42 19.55 -6.44
CA THR A 84 -12.94 19.66 -5.06
C THR A 84 -13.14 21.09 -4.57
N GLU A 85 -12.95 21.32 -3.27
CA GLU A 85 -12.88 22.64 -2.67
C GLU A 85 -11.86 23.56 -3.37
N LYS A 86 -10.68 23.05 -3.74
CA LYS A 86 -9.64 23.86 -4.42
C LYS A 86 -9.93 24.12 -5.89
N THR A 87 -10.62 23.21 -6.57
CA THR A 87 -11.07 23.47 -7.95
C THR A 87 -12.30 24.38 -8.00
N ARG A 88 -13.08 24.48 -6.90
CA ARG A 88 -14.18 25.43 -6.77
C ARG A 88 -13.69 26.84 -6.43
N SER A 89 -12.68 26.98 -5.58
CA SER A 89 -12.06 28.28 -5.27
C SER A 89 -11.20 28.84 -6.41
N GLY A 90 -10.76 27.98 -7.34
CA GLY A 90 -9.87 28.37 -8.45
C GLY A 90 -8.39 28.22 -8.12
N ASP A 91 -8.07 27.67 -6.95
CA ASP A 91 -6.70 27.39 -6.50
C ASP A 91 -6.06 26.21 -7.25
N ALA A 92 -6.87 25.29 -7.77
CA ALA A 92 -6.42 24.11 -8.51
C ALA A 92 -7.24 23.85 -9.78
N ASP A 93 -6.65 23.17 -10.75
CA ASP A 93 -7.28 22.87 -12.03
C ASP A 93 -8.00 21.51 -12.00
N ILE A 94 -7.48 20.54 -11.23
CA ILE A 94 -8.12 19.23 -11.02
C ILE A 94 -7.71 18.62 -9.68
N GLY A 95 -8.62 17.86 -9.05
CA GLY A 95 -8.31 17.06 -7.87
C GLY A 95 -7.85 15.66 -8.23
N ILE A 96 -7.01 15.05 -7.38
CA ILE A 96 -6.46 13.70 -7.59
C ILE A 96 -6.53 12.90 -6.28
N LEU A 97 -7.04 11.67 -6.34
CA LEU A 97 -6.87 10.69 -5.28
C LEU A 97 -5.93 9.58 -5.71
N PHE A 98 -4.80 9.47 -5.03
CA PHE A 98 -3.83 8.41 -5.25
C PHE A 98 -4.23 7.12 -4.52
N CYS A 99 -3.88 5.97 -5.07
CA CYS A 99 -4.09 4.68 -4.41
C CYS A 99 -3.01 3.66 -4.77
N HIS A 100 -2.80 2.70 -3.87
CA HIS A 100 -1.77 1.64 -3.98
C HIS A 100 -2.31 0.32 -3.42
N ASN A 101 -1.44 -0.66 -3.18
CA ASN A 101 -1.81 -2.02 -2.76
C ASN A 101 -2.56 -2.11 -1.40
N GLU A 102 -2.29 -1.18 -0.50
CA GLU A 102 -2.87 -1.11 0.86
C GLU A 102 -4.11 -0.20 0.94
N GLY A 103 -4.12 0.95 0.24
CA GLY A 103 -5.16 1.95 0.43
C GLY A 103 -5.02 3.19 -0.45
N TYR A 104 -5.54 4.31 0.03
CA TYR A 104 -5.51 5.61 -0.64
C TYR A 104 -4.41 6.50 -0.04
N SER A 105 -3.52 7.02 -0.87
CA SER A 105 -2.35 7.81 -0.48
C SER A 105 -2.65 9.32 -0.35
N THR A 106 -1.72 10.06 0.25
CA THR A 106 -1.79 11.51 0.45
C THR A 106 -1.12 12.32 -0.67
N MET A 107 -0.03 11.82 -1.23
CA MET A 107 0.78 12.45 -2.28
C MET A 107 1.53 11.37 -3.05
N CYS A 108 1.89 11.65 -4.30
CA CYS A 108 2.77 10.79 -5.08
C CYS A 108 3.52 11.58 -6.17
N GLY A 109 4.84 11.74 -6.01
CA GLY A 109 5.64 12.53 -6.96
C GLY A 109 5.73 11.92 -8.37
N HIS A 110 5.94 10.60 -8.48
CA HIS A 110 6.03 9.95 -9.80
C HIS A 110 4.70 10.04 -10.56
N ALA A 111 3.57 9.89 -9.86
CA ALA A 111 2.25 9.98 -10.46
C ALA A 111 1.89 11.42 -10.81
N THR A 112 2.33 12.42 -10.04
CA THR A 112 2.21 13.85 -10.37
C THR A 112 2.87 14.18 -11.72
N ILE A 113 4.07 13.67 -11.97
CA ILE A 113 4.77 13.85 -13.25
C ILE A 113 3.97 13.21 -14.41
N ALA A 114 3.54 11.96 -14.23
CA ALA A 114 2.72 11.26 -15.24
C ALA A 114 1.41 12.00 -15.53
N LEU A 115 0.71 12.45 -14.49
CA LEU A 115 -0.53 13.22 -14.58
C LEU A 115 -0.32 14.55 -15.29
N GLY A 116 0.78 15.26 -15.05
CA GLY A 116 1.11 16.49 -15.76
C GLY A 116 1.12 16.30 -17.27
N ARG A 117 1.88 15.31 -17.77
CA ARG A 117 1.91 14.98 -19.21
C ARG A 117 0.53 14.56 -19.71
N PHE A 118 -0.14 13.65 -19.01
CA PHE A 118 -1.47 13.17 -19.39
C PHE A 118 -2.51 14.30 -19.52
N LEU A 119 -2.52 15.24 -18.57
CA LEU A 119 -3.48 16.34 -18.55
C LEU A 119 -3.20 17.42 -19.60
N VAL A 120 -1.94 17.60 -19.99
CA VAL A 120 -1.61 18.44 -21.15
C VAL A 120 -2.00 17.75 -22.45
N ASP A 121 -1.76 16.46 -22.59
CA ASP A 121 -2.04 15.72 -23.83
C ASP A 121 -3.55 15.54 -24.07
N THR A 122 -4.33 15.30 -23.01
CA THR A 122 -5.78 15.06 -23.12
C THR A 122 -6.50 16.29 -23.67
N GLN A 123 -7.37 16.06 -24.65
CA GLN A 123 -8.27 17.06 -25.23
C GLN A 123 -9.73 16.80 -24.83
N ASP A 124 -9.99 15.73 -24.08
CA ASP A 124 -11.33 15.36 -23.66
C ASP A 124 -11.74 16.17 -22.42
N GLU A 125 -12.62 17.15 -22.62
CA GLU A 125 -13.18 17.98 -21.55
C GLU A 125 -14.06 17.17 -20.58
N ALA A 126 -14.52 15.97 -20.93
CA ALA A 126 -15.17 15.09 -19.96
C ALA A 126 -14.17 14.50 -18.95
N ILE A 127 -12.91 14.30 -19.35
CA ILE A 127 -11.82 13.84 -18.49
C ILE A 127 -11.23 15.02 -17.71
N PHE A 128 -10.98 16.14 -18.38
CA PHE A 128 -10.41 17.35 -17.76
C PHE A 128 -11.25 18.60 -18.09
N PRO A 129 -12.34 18.87 -17.34
CA PRO A 129 -13.27 19.96 -17.66
C PRO A 129 -12.66 21.37 -17.65
N ARG A 130 -11.54 21.56 -16.98
CA ARG A 130 -10.83 22.85 -16.89
C ARG A 130 -9.66 22.96 -17.87
N ARG A 131 -9.54 22.06 -18.86
CA ARG A 131 -8.41 22.03 -19.81
C ARG A 131 -8.17 23.36 -20.52
N GLN A 132 -9.22 24.12 -20.85
CA GLN A 132 -9.12 25.41 -21.52
C GLN A 132 -8.64 26.55 -20.59
N GLN A 133 -8.61 26.32 -19.27
CA GLN A 133 -8.24 27.31 -18.27
C GLN A 133 -6.76 27.21 -17.87
N ILE A 134 -6.06 26.15 -18.29
CA ILE A 134 -4.64 25.99 -17.96
C ILE A 134 -3.81 27.05 -18.69
N VAL A 135 -2.82 27.59 -17.99
CA VAL A 135 -1.96 28.65 -18.52
C VAL A 135 -0.80 28.00 -19.27
N CYS A 136 -0.69 28.30 -20.56
CA CYS A 136 0.44 27.87 -21.39
C CYS A 136 1.22 29.08 -21.88
N ASP A 137 2.52 29.12 -21.57
CA ASP A 137 3.46 30.12 -22.04
C ASP A 137 3.99 29.70 -23.43
N PRO A 138 3.63 30.41 -24.51
CA PRO A 138 4.06 30.04 -25.86
C PRO A 138 5.55 30.31 -26.11
N VAL A 139 6.19 31.19 -25.32
CA VAL A 139 7.61 31.54 -25.45
C VAL A 139 8.47 30.49 -24.75
N LYS A 140 8.14 30.17 -23.50
CA LYS A 140 8.83 29.10 -22.74
C LYS A 140 8.44 27.70 -23.22
N ARG A 141 7.35 27.60 -23.99
CA ARG A 141 6.75 26.35 -24.46
C ARG A 141 6.47 25.42 -23.28
N GLU A 142 5.73 25.92 -22.30
CA GLU A 142 5.39 25.21 -21.07
C GLU A 142 3.94 25.49 -20.69
N CYS A 143 3.27 24.51 -20.09
CA CYS A 143 1.96 24.70 -19.46
C CYS A 143 2.06 24.40 -17.97
N MET A 144 1.37 25.21 -17.17
CA MET A 144 1.22 24.98 -15.73
C MET A 144 -0.12 24.29 -15.47
N VAL A 145 -0.08 23.20 -14.69
CA VAL A 145 -1.25 22.43 -14.24
C VAL A 145 -1.18 22.30 -12.73
N ARG A 146 -2.20 22.79 -12.03
CA ARG A 146 -2.29 22.78 -10.57
C ARG A 146 -3.13 21.60 -10.10
N LEU A 147 -2.49 20.63 -9.46
CA LEU A 147 -3.13 19.42 -8.97
C LEU A 147 -3.49 19.58 -7.50
N HIS A 148 -4.74 19.37 -7.14
CA HIS A 148 -5.16 19.26 -5.75
C HIS A 148 -5.06 17.81 -5.30
N ALA A 149 -4.05 17.49 -4.48
CA ALA A 149 -3.88 16.21 -3.82
C ALA A 149 -4.31 16.30 -2.34
N PRO A 150 -4.52 15.18 -1.63
CA PRO A 150 -4.86 15.21 -0.21
C PRO A 150 -3.87 15.98 0.68
N CYS A 151 -2.59 16.08 0.28
CA CYS A 151 -1.58 16.88 0.98
C CYS A 151 -1.66 18.39 0.68
N GLY A 152 -2.43 18.82 -0.31
CA GLY A 152 -2.51 20.21 -0.76
C GLY A 152 -2.38 20.37 -2.28
N VAL A 153 -2.22 21.62 -2.73
CA VAL A 153 -2.04 21.95 -4.15
C VAL A 153 -0.58 21.82 -4.55
N VAL A 154 -0.33 21.13 -5.66
CA VAL A 154 0.97 20.89 -6.28
C VAL A 154 0.98 21.54 -7.66
N ASP A 155 1.95 22.40 -7.91
CA ASP A 155 2.06 23.15 -9.16
C ASP A 155 2.99 22.39 -10.11
N VAL A 156 2.46 21.91 -11.23
CA VAL A 156 3.21 21.07 -12.20
C VAL A 156 3.44 21.88 -13.47
N THR A 157 4.69 22.02 -13.87
CA THR A 157 5.07 22.65 -15.13
C THR A 157 5.46 21.57 -16.13
N VAL A 158 4.78 21.57 -17.26
CA VAL A 158 4.92 20.56 -18.30
C VAL A 158 5.42 21.25 -19.57
N PRO A 159 6.62 20.93 -20.04
CA PRO A 159 7.09 21.36 -21.35
C PRO A 159 6.16 20.89 -22.46
N THR A 160 6.04 21.69 -23.52
CA THR A 160 5.09 21.47 -24.59
C THR A 160 5.66 21.70 -25.97
N LEU A 161 5.05 21.05 -26.95
CA LEU A 161 5.21 21.32 -28.36
C LEU A 161 3.90 21.89 -28.89
N GLN A 162 4.01 22.81 -29.85
CA GLN A 162 2.88 23.21 -30.68
C GLN A 162 2.92 22.39 -31.97
N ASP A 163 1.89 21.59 -32.21
CA ASP A 163 1.72 20.85 -33.45
C ASP A 163 0.29 21.05 -33.97
N GLY A 164 0.16 21.58 -35.19
CA GLY A 164 -1.14 21.77 -35.84
C GLY A 164 -2.15 22.62 -35.05
N GLY A 165 -1.70 23.54 -34.18
CA GLY A 165 -2.57 24.34 -33.31
C GLY A 165 -3.00 23.66 -32.01
N ARG A 166 -2.55 22.42 -31.77
CA ARG A 166 -2.74 21.68 -30.51
C ARG A 166 -1.48 21.76 -29.67
N VAL A 167 -1.70 21.90 -28.36
CA VAL A 167 -0.64 21.80 -27.35
C VAL A 167 -0.53 20.35 -26.91
N GLN A 168 0.66 19.78 -27.04
CA GLN A 168 1.00 18.44 -26.53
C GLN A 168 2.22 18.54 -25.62
N SER A 169 2.36 17.61 -24.68
CA SER A 169 3.56 17.51 -23.86
C SER A 169 4.77 17.21 -24.72
N ASP A 170 5.90 17.84 -24.39
CA ASP A 170 7.18 17.59 -25.03
C ASP A 170 7.83 16.37 -24.35
N PRO A 171 7.97 15.22 -25.04
CA PRO A 171 8.56 14.02 -24.44
C PRO A 171 10.06 14.19 -24.17
N GLU A 172 10.74 15.08 -24.88
CA GLU A 172 12.19 15.31 -24.80
C GLU A 172 12.58 16.27 -23.65
N ARG A 173 11.59 16.95 -23.06
CA ARG A 173 11.80 17.89 -21.95
C ARG A 173 11.13 17.43 -20.68
N GLU A 174 11.71 17.83 -19.56
CA GLU A 174 11.39 17.34 -18.23
C GLU A 174 10.17 18.03 -17.64
N VAL A 175 9.31 17.25 -17.00
CA VAL A 175 8.29 17.80 -16.13
C VAL A 175 8.94 18.14 -14.79
N HIS A 176 8.61 19.31 -14.26
CA HIS A 176 8.94 19.67 -12.88
C HIS A 176 7.68 20.00 -12.10
N PHE A 177 7.72 19.78 -10.79
CA PHE A 177 6.63 20.22 -9.91
C PHE A 177 7.18 20.87 -8.64
N ILE A 178 6.47 21.89 -8.16
CA ILE A 178 6.66 22.46 -6.83
C ILE A 178 5.74 21.71 -5.87
N SER A 179 6.36 20.98 -4.95
CA SER A 179 5.65 20.20 -3.94
C SER A 179 4.98 21.09 -2.90
N VAL A 180 4.18 20.46 -2.04
CA VAL A 180 3.71 21.10 -0.81
C VAL A 180 4.89 21.38 0.13
N ARG A 181 4.63 22.19 1.15
CA ARG A 181 5.63 22.52 2.16
C ARG A 181 6.26 21.24 2.74
N SER A 182 7.59 21.18 2.68
CA SER A 182 8.39 20.02 3.12
C SER A 182 9.30 20.41 4.29
N PHE A 183 9.51 19.51 5.25
CA PHE A 183 10.26 19.81 6.47
C PHE A 183 10.85 18.55 7.12
N ALA A 184 11.95 18.70 7.86
CA ALA A 184 12.41 17.67 8.81
C ALA A 184 11.54 17.75 10.07
N SER A 185 10.96 16.61 10.48
CA SER A 185 10.13 16.52 11.67
C SER A 185 10.99 16.20 12.90
N ALA A 186 11.93 15.26 12.77
CA ALA A 186 12.88 14.91 13.81
C ALA A 186 14.18 14.37 13.20
N THR A 187 15.31 14.57 13.87
CA THR A 187 16.60 14.03 13.45
C THR A 187 17.27 13.23 14.56
N GLY A 188 18.06 12.22 14.19
CA GLY A 188 18.81 11.39 15.13
C GLY A 188 17.92 10.64 16.15
N VAL A 189 16.74 10.19 15.72
CA VAL A 189 15.81 9.45 16.57
C VAL A 189 16.29 8.02 16.74
N VAL A 190 16.59 7.63 17.98
CA VAL A 190 17.01 6.26 18.30
C VAL A 190 15.79 5.39 18.56
N ILE A 191 15.65 4.32 17.78
CA ILE A 191 14.57 3.35 17.88
C ILE A 191 15.13 2.03 18.41
N GLU A 192 14.74 1.67 19.63
CA GLU A 192 15.00 0.35 20.20
C GLU A 192 14.19 -0.72 19.45
N VAL A 193 14.85 -1.80 19.07
CA VAL A 193 14.29 -2.93 18.32
C VAL A 193 14.15 -4.13 19.28
N PRO A 194 12.91 -4.53 19.62
CA PRO A 194 12.65 -5.70 20.45
C PRO A 194 13.21 -6.99 19.85
N GLU A 195 13.53 -7.95 20.72
CA GLU A 195 14.13 -9.23 20.34
C GLU A 195 13.32 -9.96 19.25
N GLU A 196 12.00 -9.86 19.29
CA GLU A 196 11.06 -10.47 18.35
C GLU A 196 11.05 -9.81 16.97
N LEU A 197 11.50 -8.55 16.85
CA LEU A 197 11.52 -7.77 15.61
C LEU A 197 12.94 -7.59 15.05
N LEU A 198 13.96 -8.09 15.76
CA LEU A 198 15.35 -8.07 15.29
C LEU A 198 15.51 -8.97 14.06
N TRP A 199 15.91 -8.37 12.94
CA TRP A 199 16.31 -9.06 11.72
C TRP A 199 17.78 -9.52 11.78
N PRO A 200 18.18 -10.53 10.99
CA PRO A 200 19.51 -11.16 11.09
C PRO A 200 20.67 -10.16 11.01
N GLU A 201 20.60 -9.19 10.10
CA GLU A 201 21.70 -8.28 9.80
C GLU A 201 21.99 -7.34 10.98
N LEU A 202 20.95 -6.87 11.68
CA LEU A 202 21.14 -6.06 12.88
C LEU A 202 21.66 -6.91 14.05
N ARG A 203 21.17 -8.15 14.20
CA ARG A 203 21.64 -9.09 15.24
C ARG A 203 23.13 -9.37 15.12
N ASP A 204 23.61 -9.57 13.90
CA ASP A 204 25.02 -9.87 13.62
C ASP A 204 25.95 -8.70 14.04
N THR A 205 25.43 -7.47 14.08
CA THR A 205 26.19 -6.31 14.60
C THR A 205 26.24 -6.24 16.13
N GLY A 206 25.44 -7.04 16.85
CA GLY A 206 25.28 -6.98 18.31
C GLY A 206 24.49 -5.76 18.80
N ARG A 207 23.98 -4.91 17.91
CA ARG A 207 23.15 -3.75 18.26
C ARG A 207 21.69 -4.14 18.43
N ARG A 208 20.98 -3.32 19.21
CA ARG A 208 19.53 -3.44 19.44
C ARG A 208 18.75 -2.16 19.14
N ALA A 209 19.42 -1.13 18.63
CA ALA A 209 18.80 0.12 18.28
C ALA A 209 19.27 0.58 16.90
N VAL A 210 18.41 1.32 16.22
CA VAL A 210 18.71 1.97 14.93
C VAL A 210 18.45 3.47 15.07
N GLU A 211 19.35 4.27 14.52
CA GLU A 211 19.14 5.72 14.42
C GLU A 211 18.45 6.05 13.10
N VAL A 212 17.42 6.89 13.16
CA VAL A 212 16.63 7.30 11.99
C VAL A 212 16.31 8.79 12.01
N ASP A 213 16.07 9.35 10.83
CA ASP A 213 15.48 10.68 10.69
C ASP A 213 14.04 10.59 10.20
N LEU A 214 13.26 11.63 10.49
CA LEU A 214 11.88 11.76 10.02
C LEU A 214 11.72 13.06 9.25
N ALA A 215 11.14 12.97 8.05
CA ALA A 215 10.89 14.12 7.21
C ALA A 215 9.56 14.00 6.47
N TYR A 216 8.96 15.14 6.17
CA TYR A 216 7.71 15.28 5.45
C TYR A 216 7.95 15.92 4.08
N GLY A 217 7.38 15.34 3.04
CA GLY A 217 7.42 15.85 1.66
C GLY A 217 6.10 15.70 0.92
N GLY A 218 4.98 15.90 1.62
CA GLY A 218 3.62 15.51 1.19
C GLY A 218 3.13 14.19 1.81
N ALA A 219 4.07 13.43 2.37
CA ALA A 219 3.86 12.28 3.22
C ALA A 219 5.05 12.17 4.20
N PHE A 220 4.87 11.51 5.35
CA PHE A 220 5.96 11.27 6.30
C PHE A 220 6.81 10.07 5.89
N TYR A 221 8.12 10.26 5.93
CA TYR A 221 9.10 9.22 5.68
C TYR A 221 10.03 9.09 6.88
N VAL A 222 10.35 7.85 7.21
CA VAL A 222 11.58 7.54 7.91
C VAL A 222 12.70 7.49 6.89
N VAL A 223 13.79 8.21 7.12
CA VAL A 223 15.02 8.11 6.34
C VAL A 223 16.06 7.43 7.20
N VAL A 224 16.65 6.34 6.70
CA VAL A 224 17.58 5.51 7.46
C VAL A 224 18.75 5.07 6.59
N GLU A 225 19.96 5.18 7.12
CA GLU A 225 21.15 4.68 6.44
C GLU A 225 21.18 3.15 6.48
N GLU A 226 21.59 2.51 5.38
CA GLU A 226 21.74 1.05 5.25
C GLU A 226 22.58 0.42 6.39
N GLN A 227 23.63 1.11 6.86
CA GLN A 227 24.49 0.64 7.96
C GLN A 227 23.76 0.66 9.30
N GLN A 228 22.79 1.55 9.51
CA GLN A 228 21.94 1.51 10.70
C GLN A 228 21.11 0.23 10.72
N LEU A 229 20.74 -0.27 9.54
CA LEU A 229 20.04 -1.54 9.40
C LEU A 229 20.97 -2.77 9.41
N GLY A 230 22.30 -2.58 9.50
CA GLY A 230 23.27 -3.69 9.48
C GLY A 230 23.62 -4.20 8.07
N PHE A 231 23.23 -3.48 7.02
CA PHE A 231 23.53 -3.82 5.64
C PHE A 231 24.80 -3.11 5.15
N GLY A 232 25.44 -3.70 4.13
CA GLY A 232 26.49 -3.05 3.33
C GLY A 232 25.91 -2.10 2.28
N ARG A 233 26.74 -1.69 1.31
CA ARG A 233 26.34 -0.74 0.25
C ARG A 233 25.29 -1.33 -0.69
N VAL A 234 24.10 -0.73 -0.74
CA VAL A 234 22.98 -1.12 -1.60
C VAL A 234 23.31 -0.93 -3.08
N ARG A 235 24.12 0.09 -3.46
CA ARG A 235 24.56 0.33 -4.85
C ARG A 235 25.14 -0.88 -5.55
N GLU A 236 25.99 -1.61 -4.84
CA GLU A 236 26.90 -2.60 -5.40
C GLU A 236 26.16 -3.89 -5.81
N GLY A 237 24.83 -3.90 -5.67
CA GLY A 237 23.96 -4.95 -6.18
C GLY A 237 23.95 -6.22 -5.33
N GLU A 238 24.66 -6.21 -4.21
CA GLU A 238 24.76 -7.32 -3.25
C GLU A 238 23.57 -7.39 -2.28
N VAL A 239 22.80 -6.30 -2.15
CA VAL A 239 21.73 -6.24 -1.14
C VAL A 239 20.43 -6.85 -1.67
N ASP A 240 19.99 -7.91 -1.00
CA ASP A 240 18.70 -8.56 -1.22
C ASP A 240 17.57 -7.66 -0.73
N LEU A 241 16.77 -7.13 -1.67
CA LEU A 241 15.59 -6.31 -1.38
C LEU A 241 14.62 -6.99 -0.40
N LYS A 242 14.58 -8.32 -0.35
CA LYS A 242 13.73 -9.04 0.62
C LYS A 242 14.24 -8.94 2.05
N ARG A 243 15.56 -8.86 2.23
CA ARG A 243 16.16 -8.69 3.56
C ARG A 243 15.92 -7.25 4.05
N LEU A 244 16.05 -6.27 3.14
CA LEU A 244 15.64 -4.88 3.42
C LEU A 244 14.14 -4.75 3.71
N ASP A 245 13.27 -5.47 2.98
CA ASP A 245 11.82 -5.50 3.22
C ASP A 245 11.51 -5.89 4.67
N ALA A 246 12.13 -6.96 5.19
CA ALA A 246 11.95 -7.37 6.58
C ALA A 246 12.42 -6.31 7.59
N ALA A 247 13.61 -5.73 7.37
CA ALA A 247 14.17 -4.70 8.25
C ALA A 247 13.32 -3.42 8.25
N THR A 248 12.93 -2.95 7.07
CA THR A 248 12.12 -1.74 6.91
C THR A 248 10.69 -1.94 7.37
N ALA A 249 10.11 -3.14 7.27
CA ALA A 249 8.83 -3.48 7.88
C ALA A 249 8.88 -3.35 9.42
N ALA A 250 9.93 -3.87 10.06
CA ALA A 250 10.12 -3.73 11.49
C ALA A 250 10.27 -2.25 11.91
N VAL A 251 11.09 -1.48 11.19
CA VAL A 251 11.22 -0.03 11.42
C VAL A 251 9.90 0.70 11.23
N LYS A 252 9.17 0.41 10.14
CA LYS A 252 7.86 1.03 9.86
C LYS A 252 6.86 0.73 10.98
N GLN A 253 6.83 -0.50 11.49
CA GLN A 253 5.98 -0.89 12.61
C GLN A 253 6.33 -0.13 13.89
N LEU A 254 7.62 -0.10 14.25
CA LEU A 254 8.10 0.53 15.49
C LEU A 254 7.91 2.04 15.50
N VAL A 255 8.24 2.71 14.39
CA VAL A 255 8.10 4.16 14.26
C VAL A 255 6.63 4.55 14.06
N GLY A 256 5.87 3.78 13.27
CA GLY A 256 4.44 4.04 13.05
C GLY A 256 3.59 3.94 14.32
N ALA A 257 4.05 3.20 15.33
CA ALA A 257 3.39 3.15 16.63
C ALA A 257 3.56 4.43 17.48
N LYS A 258 4.58 5.25 17.17
CA LYS A 258 4.92 6.50 17.89
C LYS A 258 4.21 7.69 17.23
N LYS A 259 2.90 7.80 17.45
CA LYS A 259 2.05 8.80 16.78
C LYS A 259 2.48 10.25 17.05
N GLU A 260 3.06 10.51 18.21
CA GLU A 260 3.61 11.80 18.62
C GLU A 260 4.64 12.36 17.62
N LEU A 261 5.32 11.50 16.87
CA LEU A 261 6.33 11.90 15.88
C LEU A 261 5.73 12.52 14.61
N PHE A 262 4.42 12.44 14.41
CA PHE A 262 3.75 12.96 13.21
C PHE A 262 2.85 14.16 13.50
N GLN A 263 2.71 14.54 14.77
CA GLN A 263 1.79 15.57 15.23
C GLN A 263 2.45 16.95 15.35
N GLY A 264 1.63 18.01 15.36
CA GLY A 264 2.10 19.37 15.68
C GLY A 264 2.70 20.14 14.50
N HIS A 265 2.61 19.60 13.28
CA HIS A 265 3.10 20.23 12.07
C HIS A 265 2.05 21.07 11.32
N GLY A 266 0.85 21.22 11.88
CA GLY A 266 -0.25 21.99 11.26
C GLY A 266 -0.86 21.29 10.03
N LEU A 267 -0.79 19.96 10.01
CA LEU A 267 -1.40 19.13 8.97
C LEU A 267 -2.79 18.66 9.42
N GLU A 268 -3.62 18.28 8.47
CA GLU A 268 -4.87 17.57 8.75
C GLU A 268 -4.55 16.22 9.41
N HIS A 269 -5.36 15.82 10.41
CA HIS A 269 -5.09 14.63 11.22
C HIS A 269 -4.92 13.34 10.39
N ASP A 270 -5.67 13.22 9.30
CA ASP A 270 -5.62 12.11 8.34
C ASP A 270 -4.30 12.00 7.54
N LEU A 271 -3.39 12.98 7.70
CA LEU A 271 -2.08 13.03 7.07
C LEU A 271 -0.93 12.78 8.07
N GLU A 272 -1.22 12.72 9.37
CA GLU A 272 -0.25 12.55 10.47
C GLU A 272 0.11 11.07 10.68
N TYR A 273 0.65 10.41 9.65
CA TYR A 273 1.05 9.01 9.72
C TYR A 273 2.27 8.69 8.86
N LEU A 274 3.01 7.65 9.25
CA LEU A 274 4.15 7.15 8.50
C LEU A 274 3.72 6.50 7.18
N TYR A 275 4.16 7.06 6.07
CA TYR A 275 3.89 6.51 4.74
C TYR A 275 4.86 5.37 4.38
N GLY A 276 6.15 5.60 4.57
CA GLY A 276 7.19 4.65 4.20
C GLY A 276 8.55 4.90 4.83
N VAL A 277 9.45 3.94 4.61
CA VAL A 277 10.85 3.96 5.04
C VAL A 277 11.72 4.08 3.80
N ILE A 278 12.59 5.07 3.75
CA ILE A 278 13.56 5.27 2.68
C ILE A 278 14.93 4.84 3.21
N VAL A 279 15.47 3.78 2.64
CA VAL A 279 16.84 3.34 2.90
C VAL A 279 17.78 4.12 1.99
N VAL A 280 18.77 4.79 2.58
CA VAL A 280 19.77 5.60 1.88
C VAL A 280 21.18 5.07 2.14
N GLU A 281 22.11 5.45 1.27
CA GLU A 281 23.53 5.14 1.44
C GLU A 281 24.18 6.11 2.44
N LYS A 282 25.18 5.62 3.16
CA LYS A 282 26.07 6.48 3.96
C LYS A 282 26.91 7.36 3.03
N GLU A 283 27.23 8.57 3.50
CA GLU A 283 27.95 9.63 2.76
C GLU A 283 27.05 10.50 1.85
N GLU A 284 25.76 10.63 2.17
CA GLU A 284 24.88 11.70 1.66
C GLU A 284 25.37 13.10 2.14
N GLY A 285 26.60 13.49 1.82
CA GLY A 285 27.23 14.74 2.27
C GLY A 285 28.76 14.84 2.15
N GLU A 286 29.51 13.77 1.83
CA GLU A 286 31.00 13.85 1.75
C GLU A 286 31.55 14.07 0.34
N VAL A 287 30.84 13.60 -0.69
CA VAL A 287 31.18 13.88 -2.09
C VAL A 287 30.27 15.01 -2.55
N GLY A 288 30.87 16.11 -3.02
CA GLY A 288 30.16 17.30 -3.47
C GLY A 288 28.91 16.96 -4.28
N LEU A 289 27.88 17.79 -4.08
CA LEU A 289 26.49 17.66 -4.52
C LEU A 289 26.25 17.55 -6.05
N GLY A 290 27.31 17.28 -6.83
CA GLY A 290 27.34 17.10 -8.27
C GLY A 290 28.33 16.01 -8.71
N GLY A 291 28.20 14.80 -8.17
CA GLY A 291 28.83 13.60 -8.74
C GLY A 291 27.88 12.83 -9.67
N LEU A 292 28.43 12.17 -10.69
CA LEU A 292 27.69 11.36 -11.68
C LEU A 292 26.86 10.22 -11.07
N GLU A 293 27.14 9.83 -9.82
CA GLU A 293 26.57 8.63 -9.19
C GLU A 293 25.24 8.91 -8.46
N GLY A 294 24.88 10.17 -8.18
CA GLY A 294 23.63 10.59 -7.53
C GLY A 294 23.30 9.90 -6.19
N ARG A 295 22.26 10.35 -5.49
CA ARG A 295 21.91 9.86 -4.14
C ARG A 295 20.89 8.73 -4.18
N LEU A 296 21.33 7.49 -3.99
CA LEU A 296 20.44 6.33 -3.98
C LEU A 296 19.44 6.43 -2.82
N GLY A 297 18.19 6.06 -3.09
CA GLY A 297 17.18 5.80 -2.08
C GLY A 297 16.25 4.67 -2.50
N VAL A 298 15.90 3.81 -1.56
CA VAL A 298 14.92 2.73 -1.76
C VAL A 298 13.75 2.94 -0.83
N CYS A 299 12.59 3.28 -1.38
CA CYS A 299 11.38 3.57 -0.61
C CYS A 299 10.51 2.32 -0.48
N PHE A 300 10.33 1.88 0.76
CA PHE A 300 9.40 0.83 1.16
C PHE A 300 8.16 1.49 1.76
N PHE A 301 7.01 1.37 1.11
CA PHE A 301 5.77 2.05 1.50
C PHE A 301 4.57 1.12 1.41
N ALA A 302 3.40 1.59 1.86
CA ALA A 302 2.17 0.81 1.88
C ALA A 302 2.37 -0.60 2.53
N ASP A 303 1.80 -1.65 1.94
CA ASP A 303 2.04 -3.05 2.30
C ASP A 303 3.35 -3.57 1.65
N GLN A 304 4.46 -2.97 2.08
CA GLN A 304 5.82 -3.25 1.59
C GLN A 304 5.96 -3.23 0.05
N GLN A 305 5.32 -2.24 -0.58
CA GLN A 305 5.58 -1.86 -1.96
C GLN A 305 6.94 -1.15 -2.04
N VAL A 306 7.70 -1.41 -3.10
CA VAL A 306 9.02 -0.78 -3.31
C VAL A 306 8.93 0.20 -4.47
N ASP A 307 9.12 1.51 -4.26
CA ASP A 307 9.07 2.48 -5.36
C ASP A 307 10.25 2.26 -6.33
N ARG A 308 9.99 2.08 -7.63
CA ARG A 308 11.04 1.94 -8.66
C ARG A 308 11.61 3.29 -9.04
N SER A 309 10.89 4.37 -8.79
CA SER A 309 11.36 5.73 -8.97
C SER A 309 12.14 6.20 -7.73
N PRO A 310 12.88 7.31 -7.82
CA PRO A 310 13.50 7.94 -6.66
C PRO A 310 12.51 8.47 -5.60
N THR A 311 11.19 8.32 -5.82
CA THR A 311 10.10 8.74 -4.94
C THR A 311 10.02 10.26 -4.79
N GLY A 312 9.29 10.99 -5.64
CA GLY A 312 9.34 12.47 -5.65
C GLY A 312 8.93 13.18 -4.33
N SER A 313 7.97 12.63 -3.57
CA SER A 313 7.69 13.10 -2.20
C SER A 313 8.82 12.77 -1.22
N GLY A 314 9.48 11.62 -1.42
CA GLY A 314 10.69 11.23 -0.68
C GLY A 314 11.88 12.14 -1.00
N VAL A 315 12.06 12.52 -2.27
CA VAL A 315 13.05 13.52 -2.70
C VAL A 315 12.79 14.87 -2.02
N SER A 316 11.53 15.33 -2.01
CA SER A 316 11.14 16.56 -1.30
C SER A 316 11.47 16.48 0.20
N ALA A 317 11.17 15.35 0.85
CA ALA A 317 11.49 15.11 2.25
C ALA A 317 13.01 15.07 2.52
N ARG A 318 13.80 14.41 1.65
CA ARG A 318 15.26 14.31 1.75
C ARG A 318 15.95 15.65 1.50
N VAL A 319 15.47 16.46 0.55
CA VAL A 319 15.94 17.83 0.34
C VAL A 319 15.69 18.66 1.60
N ALA A 320 14.50 18.60 2.18
CA ALA A 320 14.18 19.31 3.42
C ALA A 320 15.05 18.84 4.60
N LEU A 321 15.29 17.53 4.72
CA LEU A 321 16.17 16.94 5.73
C LEU A 321 17.63 17.40 5.57
N ALA A 322 18.16 17.36 4.34
CA ALA A 322 19.52 17.81 4.05
C ALA A 322 19.69 19.30 4.36
N ARG A 323 18.70 20.14 4.02
CA ARG A 323 18.71 21.56 4.38
C ARG A 323 18.66 21.78 5.90
N ALA A 324 17.82 21.04 6.62
CA ALA A 324 17.74 21.14 8.07
C ALA A 324 19.05 20.72 8.77
N LYS A 325 19.82 19.81 8.15
CA LYS A 325 21.15 19.40 8.61
C LYS A 325 22.29 20.33 8.14
N GLY A 326 22.01 21.37 7.35
CA GLY A 326 23.02 22.26 6.79
C GLY A 326 23.87 21.63 5.68
N LEU A 327 23.42 20.52 5.09
CA LEU A 327 24.13 19.75 4.06
C LEU A 327 23.78 20.17 2.63
N LEU A 328 22.85 21.11 2.45
CA LEU A 328 22.36 21.56 1.16
C LEU A 328 22.07 23.07 1.15
N GLY A 329 22.57 23.79 0.15
CA GLY A 329 22.27 25.20 -0.06
C GLY A 329 20.81 25.46 -0.48
N GLU A 330 20.36 26.71 -0.41
CA GLU A 330 18.93 27.05 -0.61
C GLU A 330 18.35 26.64 -1.96
N ARG A 331 19.13 26.79 -3.03
CA ARG A 331 18.75 26.52 -4.43
C ARG A 331 19.66 25.46 -5.08
N GLU A 332 20.41 24.75 -4.26
CA GLU A 332 21.33 23.73 -4.74
C GLU A 332 20.54 22.54 -5.28
N ARG A 333 20.87 22.12 -6.51
CA ARG A 333 20.22 21.01 -7.21
C ARG A 333 20.96 19.72 -6.96
N VAL A 334 20.22 18.66 -6.67
CA VAL A 334 20.79 17.37 -6.29
C VAL A 334 20.09 16.25 -7.03
N ARG A 335 20.88 15.34 -7.61
CA ARG A 335 20.37 14.12 -8.23
C ARG A 335 20.09 13.05 -7.17
N PHE A 336 18.92 12.42 -7.30
CA PHE A 336 18.45 11.29 -6.51
C PHE A 336 18.16 10.11 -7.43
N ASP A 337 18.68 8.95 -7.05
CA ASP A 337 18.57 7.72 -7.80
C ASP A 337 17.71 6.70 -7.07
N SER A 338 17.05 5.84 -7.86
CA SER A 338 16.44 4.61 -7.40
C SER A 338 17.37 3.44 -7.69
N PRO A 339 17.08 2.22 -7.19
CA PRO A 339 17.82 1.02 -7.60
C PRO A 339 17.81 0.80 -9.12
N LEU A 340 16.80 1.30 -9.83
CA LEU A 340 16.71 1.17 -11.28
C LEU A 340 17.63 2.18 -11.96
N SER A 341 17.51 3.47 -11.65
CA SER A 341 18.32 4.51 -12.29
C SER A 341 19.81 4.37 -11.93
N ALA A 342 20.13 3.95 -10.71
CA ALA A 342 21.50 3.65 -10.29
C ALA A 342 22.14 2.49 -11.07
N ARG A 343 21.38 1.42 -11.39
CA ARG A 343 21.90 0.25 -12.11
C ARG A 343 22.10 0.49 -13.59
N VAL A 344 21.24 1.28 -14.21
CA VAL A 344 21.34 1.58 -15.65
C VAL A 344 22.54 2.50 -15.91
N GLY A 345 23.06 3.19 -14.88
CA GLY A 345 24.18 4.13 -15.00
C GLY A 345 23.85 5.36 -15.85
N CYS A 346 22.65 5.39 -16.45
CA CYS A 346 22.11 6.49 -17.23
C CYS A 346 21.18 7.32 -16.34
N GLU A 347 21.15 8.63 -16.58
CA GLU A 347 20.28 9.59 -15.89
C GLU A 347 18.78 9.31 -16.09
N ALA A 348 18.42 8.51 -17.10
CA ALA A 348 17.08 7.99 -17.35
C ALA A 348 16.37 7.45 -16.08
N GLY A 349 15.41 8.22 -15.58
CA GLY A 349 14.57 7.87 -14.44
C GLY A 349 15.05 8.37 -13.08
N ALA A 350 16.22 9.03 -13.01
CA ALA A 350 16.68 9.75 -11.83
C ALA A 350 15.90 11.06 -11.66
N PHE A 351 15.80 11.55 -10.43
CA PHE A 351 15.08 12.77 -10.08
C PHE A 351 16.07 13.84 -9.60
N VAL A 352 15.84 15.10 -9.93
CA VAL A 352 16.65 16.22 -9.44
C VAL A 352 15.83 17.05 -8.47
N GLY A 353 16.24 17.14 -7.21
CA GLY A 353 15.57 17.91 -6.17
C GLY A 353 16.33 19.18 -5.78
N SER A 354 15.59 20.25 -5.44
CA SER A 354 16.16 21.47 -4.86
C SER A 354 15.17 22.20 -3.96
N GLY A 355 15.68 23.04 -3.06
CA GLY A 355 14.85 24.03 -2.38
C GLY A 355 14.43 25.14 -3.34
N VAL A 356 13.24 25.67 -3.13
CA VAL A 356 12.74 26.89 -3.79
C VAL A 356 12.89 28.02 -2.76
N GLY A 357 13.45 29.17 -3.18
CA GLY A 357 13.49 30.36 -2.32
C GLY A 357 12.07 30.90 -2.06
N ALA A 358 11.92 31.83 -1.11
CA ALA A 358 10.63 32.35 -0.59
C ALA A 358 9.64 32.95 -1.62
N GLU A 359 9.99 33.01 -2.91
CA GLU A 359 9.13 33.54 -3.96
C GLU A 359 8.38 32.39 -4.65
N ARG A 360 7.31 31.92 -4.01
CA ARG A 360 6.15 31.49 -4.79
C ARG A 360 5.66 32.75 -5.51
N PRO A 361 5.36 32.76 -6.82
CA PRO A 361 4.64 33.87 -7.43
C PRO A 361 3.23 33.91 -6.82
N GLN A 362 3.12 34.57 -5.68
CA GLN A 362 1.87 34.98 -5.06
C GLN A 362 1.34 36.14 -5.91
N PRO A 363 0.03 36.24 -6.16
CA PRO A 363 -0.54 37.50 -6.64
C PRO A 363 -0.14 38.60 -5.66
N ASP A 364 0.43 39.70 -6.18
CA ASP A 364 1.06 40.77 -5.41
C ASP A 364 0.13 41.30 -4.30
N PRO A 365 0.42 41.01 -3.01
CA PRO A 365 -0.34 41.54 -1.89
C PRO A 365 -0.16 43.05 -1.70
N ALA A 366 0.82 43.70 -2.37
CA ALA A 366 1.02 45.15 -2.32
C ALA A 366 -0.14 45.94 -2.94
N LEU A 367 -1.10 45.26 -3.58
CA LEU A 367 -2.40 45.83 -3.93
C LEU A 367 -3.41 45.89 -2.76
N LEU A 368 -3.05 45.39 -1.57
CA LEU A 368 -3.89 45.34 -0.37
C LEU A 368 -3.10 45.70 0.91
N ASN A 369 -2.70 46.98 1.00
CA ASN A 369 -2.44 47.84 2.16
C ASN A 369 -2.00 47.29 3.56
N THR A 370 -0.83 47.79 3.97
CA THR A 370 -0.38 48.33 5.30
C THR A 370 -0.30 47.44 6.56
N ASP A 371 0.94 47.16 6.99
CA ASP A 371 1.42 46.75 8.34
C ASP A 371 1.90 47.98 9.15
N PRO A 372 2.15 47.98 10.50
CA PRO A 372 3.18 47.16 11.21
C PRO A 372 3.01 46.98 12.77
N PRO A 373 4.05 46.69 13.60
CA PRO A 373 4.63 45.37 13.97
C PRO A 373 4.78 45.16 15.52
N THR A 374 5.54 44.12 15.94
CA THR A 374 6.38 43.90 17.19
C THR A 374 6.09 42.54 17.87
N ALA A 375 7.01 41.56 17.88
CA ALA A 375 8.30 41.37 18.60
C ALA A 375 8.14 40.94 20.07
N ASP A 376 8.55 39.70 20.42
CA ASP A 376 9.57 39.46 21.47
C ASP A 376 9.91 37.97 21.70
N ASN A 377 11.19 37.78 22.07
CA ASN A 377 11.93 36.52 22.31
C ASN A 377 11.62 35.86 23.67
N ILE A 378 11.95 34.57 23.83
CA ILE A 378 12.73 33.97 24.96
C ILE A 378 12.96 32.47 24.67
N ALA A 379 14.19 32.00 24.92
CA ALA A 379 14.62 30.61 24.84
C ALA A 379 14.73 29.96 26.25
N ASP A 380 14.51 28.64 26.35
CA ASP A 380 15.07 27.81 27.43
C ASP A 380 15.25 26.33 26.98
N ASP A 381 16.35 25.72 27.43
CA ASP A 381 16.95 24.45 27.04
C ASP A 381 16.59 23.33 28.04
N ALA A 382 16.08 22.17 27.58
CA ALA A 382 16.42 20.84 28.12
C ALA A 382 15.74 19.67 27.39
N ALA A 383 16.56 18.63 27.17
CA ALA A 383 16.26 17.22 26.86
C ALA A 383 16.38 16.78 25.39
N LYS A 384 17.31 15.85 25.19
CA LYS A 384 17.87 15.35 23.94
C LYS A 384 16.84 14.60 23.08
N VAL A 385 16.18 15.35 22.20
CA VAL A 385 15.80 15.00 20.82
C VAL A 385 15.88 16.32 20.07
N ASN A 386 16.62 16.41 18.96
CA ASN A 386 16.63 17.63 18.14
C ASN A 386 15.29 17.71 17.37
N ILE A 387 14.23 18.15 18.06
CA ILE A 387 13.03 18.65 17.41
C ILE A 387 13.41 20.01 16.84
N VAL A 388 13.37 20.12 15.52
CA VAL A 388 13.67 21.38 14.81
C VAL A 388 12.69 22.46 15.31
N SER A 389 13.22 23.63 15.68
CA SER A 389 12.41 24.74 16.22
C SER A 389 11.19 25.05 15.33
N PRO A 390 10.01 25.35 15.90
CA PRO A 390 8.83 25.80 15.15
C PRO A 390 9.09 27.06 14.31
N ASP A 391 10.17 27.79 14.56
CA ASP A 391 10.49 29.06 13.89
C ASP A 391 11.09 28.86 12.49
N PHE A 392 11.42 27.62 12.11
CA PHE A 392 11.83 27.26 10.74
C PHE A 392 10.62 27.16 9.76
N LYS A 393 9.52 27.87 10.08
CA LYS A 393 8.25 27.88 9.34
C LYS A 393 8.18 28.87 8.19
N GLN A 394 9.24 29.64 7.94
CA GLN A 394 9.28 30.64 6.87
C GLN A 394 9.86 30.03 5.58
N ASP A 395 8.94 29.49 4.77
CA ASP A 395 9.08 29.10 3.34
C ASP A 395 10.07 28.01 2.88
N PRO A 396 9.75 26.71 3.10
CA PRO A 396 10.39 25.60 2.40
C PRO A 396 9.43 24.91 1.40
N ALA A 397 9.44 25.35 0.14
CA ALA A 397 8.92 24.57 -0.99
C ALA A 397 10.08 23.86 -1.70
N THR A 398 9.83 22.69 -2.28
CA THR A 398 10.85 21.88 -2.97
C THR A 398 10.40 21.56 -4.39
N GLU A 399 11.33 21.54 -5.32
CA GLU A 399 11.10 21.20 -6.73
C GLU A 399 11.69 19.83 -7.07
N THR A 400 11.14 19.10 -8.04
CA THR A 400 11.70 17.83 -8.54
C THR A 400 11.56 17.66 -10.07
N SER A 401 12.63 17.29 -10.82
CA SER A 401 12.66 17.07 -12.30
C SER A 401 13.48 15.81 -12.75
N THR A 402 13.75 15.55 -14.06
CA THR A 402 14.44 14.32 -14.59
C THR A 402 15.47 14.60 -15.73
N GLN A 403 16.80 14.71 -15.52
CA GLN A 403 17.82 15.09 -16.57
C GLN A 403 18.45 13.93 -17.41
N ASP A 404 19.16 14.21 -18.54
CA ASP A 404 20.02 13.28 -19.37
C ASP A 404 21.32 13.93 -19.99
N VAL A 405 22.47 13.19 -20.04
CA VAL A 405 23.83 13.53 -20.61
C VAL A 405 24.49 12.25 -21.25
N PRO A 406 25.35 12.28 -22.32
CA PRO A 406 25.37 11.24 -23.37
C PRO A 406 26.18 9.94 -23.14
N SER A 407 25.75 8.87 -23.84
CA SER A 407 25.97 7.43 -23.53
C SER A 407 26.94 6.63 -24.45
N GLY A 408 27.35 5.41 -24.01
CA GLY A 408 27.81 4.33 -24.91
C GLY A 408 28.03 2.91 -24.30
N ALA A 409 27.47 1.89 -25.00
CA ALA A 409 27.81 0.44 -25.09
C ALA A 409 27.20 -0.66 -24.14
N PRO A 410 27.09 -1.95 -24.59
CA PRO A 410 25.91 -2.83 -24.36
C PRO A 410 26.12 -4.13 -23.53
N ILE A 411 25.01 -4.86 -23.23
CA ILE A 411 24.91 -6.06 -22.36
C ILE A 411 24.30 -7.30 -23.09
N PRO A 412 24.71 -8.57 -22.81
CA PRO A 412 24.08 -9.79 -23.33
C PRO A 412 23.23 -10.60 -22.33
N SER A 413 22.45 -11.55 -22.88
CA SER A 413 21.30 -12.26 -22.26
C SER A 413 21.51 -13.75 -21.97
N GLY A 414 20.78 -14.33 -20.99
CA GLY A 414 20.39 -15.75 -21.01
C GLY A 414 19.93 -16.37 -19.68
N GLY A 415 18.79 -17.11 -19.67
CA GLY A 415 18.46 -18.10 -18.62
C GLY A 415 17.00 -18.15 -18.14
N ARG A 416 16.08 -18.77 -18.91
CA ARG A 416 14.63 -18.83 -18.61
C ARG A 416 14.09 -20.15 -18.06
N ARG A 417 14.91 -21.20 -17.86
CA ARG A 417 14.39 -22.56 -17.57
C ARG A 417 14.48 -23.03 -16.11
N ARG A 418 15.20 -22.32 -15.25
CA ARG A 418 15.39 -22.69 -13.82
C ARG A 418 14.32 -22.09 -12.88
N ARG A 419 13.54 -21.11 -13.37
CA ARG A 419 12.59 -20.31 -12.58
C ARG A 419 11.29 -21.03 -12.17
N TYR A 420 10.90 -22.08 -12.88
CA TYR A 420 9.60 -22.74 -12.68
C TYR A 420 9.58 -23.69 -11.47
N ILE A 421 10.74 -24.20 -11.04
CA ILE A 421 10.82 -25.17 -9.94
C ILE A 421 10.86 -24.43 -8.58
N ASP A 422 11.51 -23.26 -8.51
CA ASP A 422 11.55 -22.41 -7.31
C ASP A 422 10.20 -21.76 -6.95
N GLU A 423 9.28 -21.67 -7.91
CA GLU A 423 7.97 -21.02 -7.75
C GLU A 423 7.00 -21.92 -6.95
N VAL A 424 7.12 -23.24 -7.11
CA VAL A 424 6.30 -24.25 -6.40
C VAL A 424 6.74 -24.43 -4.94
N GLU A 425 8.03 -24.24 -4.63
CA GLU A 425 8.52 -24.28 -3.23
C GLU A 425 8.10 -23.02 -2.43
N ARG A 426 7.82 -21.90 -3.11
CA ARG A 426 7.45 -20.61 -2.48
C ARG A 426 5.98 -20.54 -2.06
N GLU A 427 5.07 -21.17 -2.78
CA GLU A 427 3.65 -21.22 -2.40
C GLU A 427 3.42 -22.05 -1.13
N GLY A 428 4.23 -23.09 -0.88
CA GLY A 428 4.15 -23.91 0.34
C GLY A 428 4.54 -23.17 1.63
N PHE A 429 5.51 -22.25 1.56
CA PHE A 429 6.00 -21.50 2.72
C PHE A 429 5.04 -20.38 3.15
N TYR A 430 4.36 -19.74 2.19
CA TYR A 430 3.41 -18.67 2.44
C TYR A 430 2.16 -19.17 3.19
N VAL A 431 1.60 -20.31 2.76
CA VAL A 431 0.47 -20.95 3.45
C VAL A 431 0.87 -21.44 4.85
N GLY A 432 2.10 -21.93 5.01
CA GLY A 432 2.64 -22.37 6.31
C GLY A 432 2.79 -21.25 7.35
N ASN A 433 3.19 -20.04 6.92
CA ASN A 433 3.33 -18.89 7.81
C ASN A 433 2.00 -18.23 8.16
N LEU A 434 1.05 -18.21 7.23
CA LEU A 434 -0.32 -17.75 7.53
C LEU A 434 -1.02 -18.69 8.53
N ALA A 435 -0.80 -20.00 8.41
CA ALA A 435 -1.30 -20.98 9.37
C ALA A 435 -0.69 -20.78 10.78
N LYS A 436 0.61 -20.46 10.88
CA LYS A 436 1.29 -20.16 12.16
C LYS A 436 0.66 -18.99 12.91
N GLN A 437 0.25 -17.93 12.22
CA GLN A 437 -0.30 -16.73 12.86
C GLN A 437 -1.71 -16.93 13.42
N TYR A 438 -2.51 -17.83 12.84
CA TYR A 438 -3.89 -18.09 13.32
C TYR A 438 -4.00 -19.26 14.29
N LEU A 439 -3.09 -20.24 14.25
CA LEU A 439 -3.16 -21.45 15.10
C LEU A 439 -2.38 -21.35 16.42
N LEU A 440 -1.42 -20.42 16.55
CA LEU A 440 -0.50 -20.35 17.70
C LEU A 440 -0.79 -19.21 18.69
N HIS A 441 -2.06 -18.94 18.97
CA HIS A 441 -2.39 -18.00 20.05
C HIS A 441 -2.25 -18.69 21.43
N PRO A 442 -1.46 -18.18 22.39
CA PRO A 442 -1.12 -18.91 23.62
C PRO A 442 -2.24 -19.06 24.66
N GLY A 443 -3.45 -18.55 24.39
CA GLY A 443 -4.49 -18.36 25.40
C GLY A 443 -5.49 -19.50 25.59
N VAL A 444 -5.41 -20.60 24.84
CA VAL A 444 -6.36 -21.72 24.97
C VAL A 444 -5.62 -23.02 24.70
N ALA A 445 -5.89 -24.07 25.48
CA ALA A 445 -5.35 -25.42 25.32
C ALA A 445 -5.50 -26.03 23.90
N GLY A 446 -6.19 -25.37 22.97
CA GLY A 446 -6.32 -25.75 21.57
C GLY A 446 -5.08 -25.50 20.69
N GLY A 447 -4.12 -24.66 21.09
CA GLY A 447 -2.97 -24.31 20.24
C GLY A 447 -1.99 -25.46 19.98
N LEU A 448 -1.67 -26.25 21.01
CA LEU A 448 -0.80 -27.43 20.88
C LEU A 448 -1.50 -28.60 20.18
N ILE A 449 -2.82 -28.74 20.38
CA ILE A 449 -3.63 -29.79 19.78
C ILE A 449 -3.91 -29.49 18.30
N GLY A 450 -4.11 -28.21 17.95
CA GLY A 450 -4.24 -27.75 16.56
C GLY A 450 -2.99 -28.02 15.72
N LEU A 451 -1.79 -27.95 16.30
CA LEU A 451 -0.55 -28.33 15.63
C LEU A 451 -0.47 -29.83 15.32
N ILE A 452 -0.93 -30.68 16.24
CA ILE A 452 -0.97 -32.14 16.05
C ILE A 452 -1.98 -32.47 14.92
N ASN A 453 -3.14 -31.83 14.92
CA ASN A 453 -4.16 -32.02 13.87
C ASN A 453 -3.68 -31.56 12.51
N LEU A 454 -3.01 -30.40 12.44
CA LEU A 454 -2.47 -29.91 11.18
C LEU A 454 -1.41 -30.89 10.64
N GLY A 455 -0.52 -31.40 11.51
CA GLY A 455 0.45 -32.42 11.13
C GLY A 455 -0.18 -33.72 10.63
N LEU A 456 -1.25 -34.20 11.28
CA LEU A 456 -1.95 -35.44 10.89
C LEU A 456 -2.73 -35.28 9.59
N VAL A 457 -3.46 -34.16 9.41
CA VAL A 457 -4.22 -33.87 8.19
C VAL A 457 -3.28 -33.62 7.01
N SER A 458 -2.21 -32.85 7.21
CA SER A 458 -1.19 -32.62 6.18
C SER A 458 -0.43 -33.90 5.84
N GLY A 459 -0.13 -34.76 6.82
CA GLY A 459 0.51 -36.06 6.60
C GLY A 459 -0.38 -37.03 5.80
N ALA A 460 -1.67 -37.08 6.12
CA ALA A 460 -2.64 -37.86 5.35
C ALA A 460 -2.77 -37.31 3.91
N ALA A 461 -2.93 -36.00 3.75
CA ALA A 461 -3.01 -35.35 2.45
C ALA A 461 -1.76 -35.57 1.60
N TYR A 462 -0.56 -35.47 2.21
CA TYR A 462 0.72 -35.76 1.57
C TYR A 462 0.80 -37.22 1.10
N LYS A 463 0.34 -38.17 1.94
CA LYS A 463 0.32 -39.59 1.58
C LYS A 463 -0.67 -39.88 0.44
N PHE A 464 -1.88 -39.29 0.47
CA PHE A 464 -2.83 -39.38 -0.65
C PHE A 464 -2.30 -38.69 -1.92
N TYR A 465 -1.49 -37.64 -1.78
CA TYR A 465 -0.86 -36.94 -2.90
C TYR A 465 0.23 -37.78 -3.55
N ASN A 466 1.16 -38.34 -2.78
CA ASN A 466 2.31 -39.11 -3.28
C ASN A 466 1.97 -40.54 -3.71
N ASP A 467 0.92 -41.15 -3.16
CA ASP A 467 0.51 -42.52 -3.47
C ASP A 467 -0.89 -42.56 -4.14
N PRO A 468 -0.99 -42.42 -5.47
CA PRO A 468 -2.27 -42.33 -6.17
C PRO A 468 -3.19 -43.55 -6.00
N HIS A 469 -2.63 -44.72 -5.68
CA HIS A 469 -3.39 -45.95 -5.45
C HIS A 469 -4.26 -45.88 -4.18
N LEU A 470 -3.84 -45.12 -3.15
CA LEU A 470 -4.61 -44.92 -1.92
C LEU A 470 -5.89 -44.12 -2.17
N ARG A 471 -5.95 -43.30 -3.24
CA ARG A 471 -7.14 -42.52 -3.61
C ARG A 471 -8.31 -43.38 -4.10
N ARG A 472 -8.07 -44.67 -4.36
CA ARG A 472 -9.08 -45.64 -4.82
C ARG A 472 -9.35 -46.74 -3.77
N ASP A 473 -8.62 -46.75 -2.66
CA ASP A 473 -8.82 -47.72 -1.58
C ASP A 473 -9.84 -47.18 -0.57
N THR A 474 -11.06 -47.70 -0.65
CA THR A 474 -12.18 -47.34 0.23
C THR A 474 -11.83 -47.53 1.72
N ARG A 475 -10.98 -48.49 2.09
CA ARG A 475 -10.59 -48.72 3.50
C ARG A 475 -9.61 -47.67 4.00
N ALA A 476 -8.72 -47.19 3.14
CA ALA A 476 -7.78 -46.12 3.48
C ALA A 476 -8.50 -44.77 3.66
N ILE A 477 -9.51 -44.50 2.82
CA ILE A 477 -10.32 -43.27 2.89
C ILE A 477 -11.22 -43.29 4.14
N VAL A 478 -11.92 -44.40 4.39
CA VAL A 478 -12.83 -44.53 5.55
C VAL A 478 -12.06 -44.45 6.87
N SER A 479 -10.86 -45.04 6.95
CA SER A 479 -10.03 -44.97 8.16
C SER A 479 -9.50 -43.56 8.42
N ALA A 480 -9.10 -42.81 7.38
CA ALA A 480 -8.67 -41.42 7.52
C ALA A 480 -9.81 -40.49 7.99
N VAL A 481 -11.01 -40.65 7.43
CA VAL A 481 -12.21 -39.86 7.82
C VAL A 481 -12.65 -40.19 9.24
N ALA A 482 -12.68 -41.48 9.61
CA ALA A 482 -13.02 -41.91 10.97
C ALA A 482 -12.01 -41.39 12.01
N GLY A 483 -10.71 -41.40 11.68
CA GLY A 483 -9.65 -40.84 12.53
C GLY A 483 -9.83 -39.34 12.79
N ALA A 484 -10.11 -38.57 11.74
CA ALA A 484 -10.34 -37.13 11.85
C ALA A 484 -11.59 -36.80 12.69
N LEU A 485 -12.71 -37.51 12.48
CA LEU A 485 -13.95 -37.32 13.25
C LEU A 485 -13.77 -37.69 14.73
N THR A 486 -12.99 -38.72 15.02
CA THR A 486 -12.75 -39.17 16.40
C THR A 486 -11.89 -38.16 17.18
N LEU A 487 -10.86 -37.59 16.54
CA LEU A 487 -10.02 -36.53 17.13
C LEU A 487 -10.82 -35.26 17.44
N LEU A 488 -11.62 -34.79 16.48
CA LEU A 488 -12.48 -33.60 16.66
C LEU A 488 -13.52 -33.80 17.77
N SER A 489 -14.04 -35.01 17.93
CA SER A 489 -15.00 -35.34 18.99
C SER A 489 -14.34 -35.36 20.38
N ALA A 490 -13.12 -35.87 20.49
CA ALA A 490 -12.34 -35.86 21.73
C ALA A 490 -11.91 -34.44 22.14
N GLU A 491 -11.63 -33.58 21.16
CA GLU A 491 -11.29 -32.17 21.36
C GLU A 491 -12.45 -31.33 21.88
N GLY A 492 -13.65 -31.52 21.33
CA GLY A 492 -14.86 -30.88 21.84
C GLY A 492 -15.09 -31.19 23.32
N TYR A 493 -14.93 -32.47 23.70
CA TYR A 493 -15.08 -32.92 25.08
C TYR A 493 -14.00 -32.35 26.02
N ALA A 494 -12.74 -32.28 25.58
CA ALA A 494 -11.63 -31.75 26.38
C ALA A 494 -11.73 -30.22 26.57
N ALA A 495 -12.15 -29.49 25.54
CA ALA A 495 -12.35 -28.04 25.60
C ALA A 495 -13.50 -27.65 26.54
N GLU A 496 -14.57 -28.45 26.57
CA GLU A 496 -15.70 -28.27 27.48
C GLU A 496 -15.29 -28.50 28.94
N LYS A 497 -14.53 -29.57 29.21
CA LYS A 497 -13.96 -29.85 30.53
C LYS A 497 -12.96 -28.79 31.02
N TYR A 498 -12.16 -28.20 30.13
CA TYR A 498 -11.22 -27.12 30.50
C TYR A 498 -11.96 -25.84 30.92
N ARG A 499 -13.08 -25.50 30.27
CA ARG A 499 -13.92 -24.34 30.62
C ARG A 499 -14.60 -24.48 31.98
N GLU A 500 -14.83 -25.70 32.45
CA GLU A 500 -15.37 -25.98 33.79
C GLU A 500 -14.32 -25.79 34.91
N THR A 501 -13.03 -25.64 34.57
CA THR A 501 -11.97 -25.48 35.58
C THR A 501 -11.88 -24.04 36.12
N PRO A 502 -11.44 -23.84 37.38
CA PRO A 502 -11.24 -22.50 37.95
C PRO A 502 -10.21 -21.64 37.19
N ARG A 503 -9.29 -22.27 36.45
CA ARG A 503 -8.30 -21.57 35.60
C ARG A 503 -8.94 -21.08 34.30
N GLY A 504 -9.74 -21.92 33.64
CA GLY A 504 -10.50 -21.54 32.44
C GLY A 504 -11.55 -20.45 32.71
N GLN A 505 -12.17 -20.46 33.89
CA GLN A 505 -13.10 -19.40 34.30
C GLN A 505 -12.39 -18.04 34.52
N ARG A 506 -11.18 -18.04 35.09
CA ARG A 506 -10.38 -16.81 35.31
C ARG A 506 -9.84 -16.21 34.01
N GLU A 507 -9.43 -17.03 33.05
CA GLU A 507 -9.06 -16.57 31.71
C GLU A 507 -10.27 -15.96 30.98
N ALA A 508 -11.44 -16.60 31.08
CA ALA A 508 -12.68 -16.06 30.51
C ALA A 508 -13.10 -14.71 31.14
N GLU A 509 -12.88 -14.53 32.44
CA GLU A 509 -13.12 -13.25 33.11
C GLU A 509 -12.11 -12.16 32.72
N LYS A 510 -10.83 -12.52 32.55
CA LYS A 510 -9.78 -11.58 32.10
C LYS A 510 -10.09 -11.02 30.71
N VAL A 511 -10.51 -11.90 29.79
CA VAL A 511 -10.93 -11.52 28.43
C VAL A 511 -12.19 -10.64 28.45
N LYS A 512 -13.14 -10.88 29.37
CA LYS A 512 -14.31 -10.00 29.56
C LYS A 512 -13.94 -8.60 30.04
N ARG A 513 -12.88 -8.46 30.85
CA ARG A 513 -12.42 -7.15 31.38
C ARG A 513 -11.60 -6.37 30.35
N GLU A 514 -10.76 -7.05 29.58
CA GLU A 514 -9.90 -6.42 28.56
C GLU A 514 -10.66 -6.06 27.26
N GLY A 515 -11.81 -6.69 26.99
CA GLY A 515 -12.56 -6.55 25.73
C GLY A 515 -13.75 -5.56 25.72
N ALA A 516 -14.04 -4.82 26.79
CA ALA A 516 -15.35 -4.17 26.98
C ALA A 516 -15.75 -3.07 25.94
N ALA A 517 -14.81 -2.55 25.15
CA ALA A 517 -15.08 -1.61 24.05
C ALA A 517 -15.36 -2.32 22.72
N ILE A 518 -14.55 -3.33 22.37
CA ILE A 518 -14.69 -4.14 21.15
C ILE A 518 -15.89 -5.10 21.26
N TYR A 519 -16.15 -5.59 22.48
CA TYR A 519 -17.26 -6.50 22.79
C TYR A 519 -18.64 -5.85 22.60
N ARG A 520 -18.78 -4.53 22.80
CA ARG A 520 -20.06 -3.83 22.59
C ARG A 520 -20.42 -3.75 21.11
N THR A 521 -19.45 -3.45 20.25
CA THR A 521 -19.65 -3.39 18.79
C THR A 521 -19.83 -4.79 18.17
N ALA A 522 -19.13 -5.81 18.68
CA ALA A 522 -19.29 -7.19 18.22
C ALA A 522 -20.60 -7.85 18.69
N ARG A 523 -21.12 -7.45 19.87
CA ARG A 523 -22.36 -7.98 20.46
C ARG A 523 -23.63 -7.56 19.70
N GLU A 524 -23.61 -6.43 19.00
CA GLU A 524 -24.77 -5.98 18.22
C GLU A 524 -24.86 -6.59 16.82
N HIS A 525 -23.79 -7.18 16.28
CA HIS A 525 -23.80 -7.75 14.92
C HIS A 525 -23.49 -9.24 14.82
N VAL A 526 -22.91 -9.88 15.85
CA VAL A 526 -22.40 -11.25 15.70
C VAL A 526 -22.91 -12.23 16.76
N LEU A 527 -23.39 -11.78 17.94
CA LEU A 527 -23.66 -12.69 19.06
C LEU A 527 -25.01 -12.45 19.74
N ARG A 528 -26.08 -13.08 19.24
CA ARG A 528 -27.22 -13.48 20.09
C ARG A 528 -26.85 -14.74 20.89
N PRO A 529 -27.17 -14.83 22.19
CA PRO A 529 -26.84 -15.99 23.01
C PRO A 529 -27.86 -17.13 22.78
N GLY A 530 -27.38 -18.28 22.32
CA GLY A 530 -28.17 -19.48 22.05
C GLY A 530 -27.49 -20.36 21.01
N VAL A 531 -26.69 -21.32 21.46
CA VAL A 531 -25.82 -22.17 20.64
C VAL A 531 -26.65 -23.04 19.68
N LEU A 532 -26.59 -22.75 18.38
CA LEU A 532 -27.02 -23.66 17.30
C LEU A 532 -26.24 -23.50 15.98
N GLY A 533 -25.47 -22.42 15.80
CA GLY A 533 -24.70 -22.18 14.57
C GLY A 533 -23.52 -23.12 14.33
N GLY A 534 -22.89 -23.64 15.39
CA GLY A 534 -21.71 -24.51 15.27
C GLY A 534 -22.03 -25.90 14.69
N LEU A 535 -23.11 -26.52 15.15
CA LEU A 535 -23.54 -27.83 14.66
C LEU A 535 -24.11 -27.76 13.24
N LEU A 536 -24.86 -26.71 12.92
CA LEU A 536 -25.37 -26.45 11.57
C LEU A 536 -24.25 -26.13 10.57
N GLY A 537 -23.22 -25.38 10.99
CA GLY A 537 -22.05 -25.11 10.16
C GLY A 537 -21.26 -26.37 9.80
N VAL A 538 -21.10 -27.29 10.76
CA VAL A 538 -20.44 -28.59 10.52
C VAL A 538 -21.28 -29.50 9.63
N LEU A 539 -22.60 -29.53 9.82
CA LEU A 539 -23.52 -30.29 8.96
C LEU A 539 -23.48 -29.74 7.51
N ASN A 540 -23.51 -28.43 7.35
CA ASN A 540 -23.49 -27.75 6.05
C ASN A 540 -22.14 -27.95 5.33
N ALA A 541 -21.02 -27.88 6.05
CA ALA A 541 -19.71 -28.20 5.50
C ALA A 541 -19.61 -29.69 5.08
N GLY A 542 -20.17 -30.60 5.86
CA GLY A 542 -20.22 -32.03 5.53
C GLY A 542 -21.05 -32.33 4.27
N VAL A 543 -22.24 -31.73 4.16
CA VAL A 543 -23.14 -31.95 3.01
C VAL A 543 -22.58 -31.30 1.75
N LEU A 544 -22.14 -30.04 1.80
CA LEU A 544 -21.55 -29.35 0.65
C LEU A 544 -20.22 -29.99 0.22
N GLY A 545 -19.41 -30.43 1.19
CA GLY A 545 -18.18 -31.17 0.93
C GLY A 545 -18.45 -32.52 0.24
N ALA A 546 -19.46 -33.27 0.67
CA ALA A 546 -19.86 -34.53 0.04
C ALA A 546 -20.38 -34.32 -1.39
N VAL A 547 -21.17 -33.27 -1.63
CA VAL A 547 -21.66 -32.91 -2.98
C VAL A 547 -20.51 -32.48 -3.89
N GLY A 548 -19.58 -31.65 -3.39
CA GLY A 548 -18.38 -31.26 -4.13
C GLY A 548 -17.47 -32.45 -4.46
N TYR A 549 -17.29 -33.37 -3.52
CA TYR A 549 -16.51 -34.60 -3.71
C TYR A 549 -17.15 -35.55 -4.74
N LEU A 550 -18.47 -35.77 -4.66
CA LEU A 550 -19.19 -36.60 -5.64
C LEU A 550 -19.15 -35.99 -7.05
N SER A 551 -19.25 -34.67 -7.14
CA SER A 551 -19.16 -33.92 -8.40
C SER A 551 -17.76 -34.00 -9.01
N TYR A 552 -16.72 -33.87 -8.18
CA TYR A 552 -15.33 -33.96 -8.60
C TYR A 552 -14.92 -35.39 -9.02
N THR A 553 -15.38 -36.41 -8.29
CA THR A 553 -15.03 -37.81 -8.57
C THR A 553 -15.74 -38.41 -9.77
N ASN A 554 -16.83 -37.81 -10.24
CA ASN A 554 -17.62 -38.29 -11.38
C ASN A 554 -17.70 -37.28 -12.54
N TRP A 555 -16.86 -36.24 -12.51
CA TRP A 555 -16.92 -35.12 -13.45
C TRP A 555 -16.66 -35.51 -14.92
N ASP A 556 -15.94 -36.62 -15.14
CA ASP A 556 -15.51 -37.13 -16.44
C ASP A 556 -16.46 -38.18 -17.05
N ARG A 557 -17.59 -38.47 -16.38
CA ARG A 557 -18.57 -39.47 -16.89
C ARG A 557 -19.54 -38.86 -17.89
N PRO A 558 -19.78 -39.51 -19.05
CA PRO A 558 -20.55 -38.93 -20.15
C PRO A 558 -22.06 -38.79 -19.87
N THR A 559 -22.60 -39.48 -18.85
CA THR A 559 -23.95 -39.24 -18.32
C THR A 559 -23.92 -39.40 -16.80
N TRP A 560 -24.46 -38.41 -16.07
CA TRP A 560 -24.55 -38.47 -14.61
C TRP A 560 -25.69 -39.40 -14.20
N ASP A 561 -25.43 -40.34 -13.28
CA ASP A 561 -26.44 -41.27 -12.79
C ASP A 561 -27.58 -40.48 -12.13
N ARG A 562 -28.79 -40.62 -12.67
CA ARG A 562 -30.00 -39.95 -12.18
C ARG A 562 -30.26 -40.19 -10.69
N ARG A 563 -29.80 -41.33 -10.13
CA ARG A 563 -29.91 -41.63 -8.71
C ARG A 563 -29.04 -40.72 -7.85
N ILE A 564 -27.83 -40.38 -8.32
CA ILE A 564 -26.91 -39.48 -7.63
C ILE A 564 -27.43 -38.05 -7.68
N VAL A 565 -27.89 -37.59 -8.85
CA VAL A 565 -28.49 -36.25 -9.01
C VAL A 565 -29.75 -36.11 -8.15
N SER A 566 -30.57 -37.16 -8.07
CA SER A 566 -31.76 -37.17 -7.21
C SER A 566 -31.39 -37.17 -5.72
N ALA A 567 -30.39 -37.94 -5.29
CA ALA A 567 -29.94 -37.95 -3.91
C ALA A 567 -29.37 -36.59 -3.46
N VAL A 568 -28.58 -35.94 -4.32
CA VAL A 568 -28.04 -34.59 -4.07
C VAL A 568 -29.17 -33.56 -3.99
N SER A 569 -30.14 -33.62 -4.92
CA SER A 569 -31.28 -32.69 -4.95
C SER A 569 -32.20 -32.87 -3.74
N VAL A 570 -32.48 -34.11 -3.34
CA VAL A 570 -33.28 -34.41 -2.14
C VAL A 570 -32.53 -33.98 -0.88
N GLY A 571 -31.21 -34.19 -0.81
CA GLY A 571 -30.38 -33.72 0.31
C GLY A 571 -30.44 -32.20 0.49
N LEU A 572 -30.29 -31.44 -0.60
CA LEU A 572 -30.40 -29.98 -0.60
C LEU A 572 -31.80 -29.48 -0.23
N LEU A 573 -32.86 -30.11 -0.78
CA LEU A 573 -34.25 -29.76 -0.46
C LEU A 573 -34.63 -30.07 0.99
N THR A 574 -34.12 -31.18 1.54
CA THR A 574 -34.35 -31.54 2.95
C THR A 574 -33.64 -30.58 3.89
N LEU A 575 -32.46 -30.09 3.50
CA LEU A 575 -31.69 -29.11 4.26
C LEU A 575 -32.40 -27.75 4.28
N TRP A 576 -32.87 -27.25 3.13
CA TRP A 576 -33.67 -26.02 3.07
C TRP A 576 -35.02 -26.13 3.79
N GLY A 577 -35.71 -27.28 3.67
CA GLY A 577 -36.99 -27.50 4.35
C GLY A 577 -36.85 -27.59 5.87
N SER A 578 -35.76 -28.18 6.37
CA SER A 578 -35.48 -28.28 7.80
C SER A 578 -35.02 -26.94 8.39
N GLU A 579 -34.23 -26.16 7.67
CA GLU A 579 -33.88 -24.78 8.06
C GLU A 579 -35.12 -23.88 8.14
N GLY A 580 -36.04 -23.98 7.18
CA GLY A 580 -37.32 -23.26 7.19
C GLY A 580 -38.22 -23.64 8.37
N TYR A 581 -38.39 -24.95 8.61
CA TYR A 581 -39.21 -25.45 9.72
C TYR A 581 -38.65 -25.07 11.11
N ILE A 582 -37.33 -25.11 11.27
CA ILE A 582 -36.67 -24.72 12.53
C ILE A 582 -36.78 -23.20 12.76
N ALA A 583 -36.63 -22.39 11.72
CA ALA A 583 -36.82 -20.93 11.81
C ALA A 583 -38.27 -20.57 12.20
N GLU A 584 -39.26 -21.28 11.66
CA GLU A 584 -40.70 -21.05 11.92
C GLU A 584 -41.12 -21.49 13.33
N ARG A 585 -40.56 -22.60 13.82
CA ARG A 585 -40.77 -23.08 15.21
C ARG A 585 -40.07 -22.20 16.26
N TYR A 586 -38.96 -21.56 15.89
CA TYR A 586 -38.27 -20.61 16.75
C TYR A 586 -39.03 -19.28 16.84
N ARG A 587 -39.65 -18.83 15.73
CA ARG A 587 -40.48 -17.62 15.68
C ARG A 587 -41.77 -17.74 16.50
N SER A 588 -42.33 -18.94 16.63
CA SER A 588 -43.57 -19.20 17.40
C SER A 588 -43.36 -19.44 18.90
N THR A 589 -42.11 -19.60 19.37
CA THR A 589 -41.80 -19.83 20.80
C THR A 589 -41.17 -18.64 21.51
N HIS A 590 -40.74 -17.60 20.77
CA HIS A 590 -39.98 -16.46 21.30
C HIS A 590 -40.50 -15.09 20.82
N HIS A 591 -41.81 -15.00 20.59
CA HIS A 591 -42.56 -13.73 20.50
C HIS A 591 -43.72 -13.73 21.49
#